data_AF-A0A9Q3CQA9-F1
#
_entry.id   AF-A0A9Q3CQA9-F1
#
_cell.length_a   1.000
_cell.length_b   1.000
_cell.length_c   1.000
_cell.angle_alpha   90.00
_cell.angle_beta   90.00
_cell.angle_gamma   90.00
#
_symmetry.space_group_name_H-M   'P 1'
#
loop_
_entity.id
_entity.type
_entity.pdbx_description
1 polymer ?
#
loop_
_entity_poly.entity_id
_entity_poly.type
_entity_poly.pdbx_seq_one_letter_code
_entity_poly.pdbx_strand_id
1 'polypeptide(L)'
;MSSDGLSKPLRAALVELDRYIPPLLPIVQEKLLNLLAVKLSGEKFKPPGMPVNWRAGPSVTDLSTMTPNRVTVTLALKTLGTFNFKGYRLNEFVQDVVIRWADDESPDVRQAAATCCAQVLAQDPIIHQSSPHAVKLISNVLTKLLAVVITDPLPSIRHSTLSALDPKFDRFLAQPNNIKQLFMAMNDEVHVIRESAIKTIGRLTKQNPAYIMPNLRKTLIQLLTDLEYSKKKALLS
;
A
#
# COMPACT_ATOMS: atom_id res chain seq x y z
N MET A 1 -28.76 4.37 -8.46
CA MET A 1 -28.80 4.05 -7.02
C MET A 1 -28.33 2.61 -6.88
N SER A 2 -27.08 2.39 -6.46
CA SER A 2 -26.52 1.04 -6.39
C SER A 2 -27.11 0.32 -5.18
N SER A 3 -27.93 -0.70 -5.43
CA SER A 3 -28.56 -1.59 -4.44
C SER A 3 -27.57 -2.51 -3.70
N ASP A 4 -26.30 -2.10 -3.59
CA ASP A 4 -25.15 -2.99 -3.37
C ASP A 4 -24.46 -2.80 -2.01
N GLY A 5 -25.16 -2.20 -1.05
CA GLY A 5 -24.80 -2.12 0.37
C GLY A 5 -23.64 -1.17 0.74
N LEU A 6 -22.66 -0.96 -0.15
CA LEU A 6 -21.52 -0.06 0.10
C LEU A 6 -21.67 1.24 -0.70
N SER A 7 -21.83 2.38 -0.02
CA SER A 7 -21.97 3.70 -0.66
C SER A 7 -21.10 4.75 0.03
N LYS A 8 -20.72 5.82 -0.69
CA LYS A 8 -19.93 6.92 -0.11
C LYS A 8 -20.64 7.57 1.10
N PRO A 9 -21.96 7.83 1.08
CA PRO A 9 -22.68 8.36 2.24
C PRO A 9 -22.67 7.41 3.42
N LEU A 10 -22.84 6.09 3.19
CA LEU A 10 -22.76 5.11 4.28
C LEU A 10 -21.37 5.13 4.94
N ARG A 11 -20.30 5.15 4.14
CA ARG A 11 -18.93 5.28 4.68
C ARG A 11 -18.79 6.54 5.55
N ALA A 12 -19.30 7.69 5.09
CA ALA A 12 -19.24 8.93 5.86
C ALA A 12 -20.01 8.82 7.19
N ALA A 13 -21.23 8.30 7.15
CA ALA A 13 -22.06 8.09 8.33
C ALA A 13 -21.44 7.11 9.34
N LEU A 14 -20.79 6.03 8.87
CA LEU A 14 -20.12 5.08 9.76
C LEU A 14 -18.88 5.69 10.44
N VAL A 15 -18.15 6.57 9.75
CA VAL A 15 -17.02 7.31 10.34
C VAL A 15 -17.51 8.31 11.39
N GLU A 16 -18.66 8.95 11.18
CA GLU A 16 -19.29 9.80 12.19
C GLU A 16 -19.79 8.99 13.38
N LEU A 17 -20.40 7.82 13.15
CA LEU A 17 -20.88 6.94 14.21
C LEU A 17 -19.76 6.44 15.12
N ASP A 18 -18.59 6.09 14.57
CA ASP A 18 -17.37 5.77 15.35
C ASP A 18 -17.02 6.89 16.34
N ARG A 19 -17.13 8.16 15.91
CA ARG A 19 -16.81 9.32 16.75
C ARG A 19 -17.85 9.59 17.83
N TYR A 20 -19.13 9.40 17.54
CA TYR A 20 -20.22 9.81 18.43
C TYR A 20 -20.80 8.68 19.27
N ILE A 21 -20.63 7.40 18.89
CA ILE A 21 -21.20 6.25 19.60
C ILE A 21 -20.20 5.08 19.69
N PRO A 22 -19.14 5.21 20.52
CA PRO A 22 -18.11 4.17 20.69
C PRO A 22 -18.62 2.75 21.02
N PRO A 23 -19.71 2.55 21.82
CA PRO A 23 -20.20 1.21 22.13
C PRO A 23 -20.69 0.41 20.91
N LEU A 24 -21.07 1.08 19.82
CA LEU A 24 -21.53 0.41 18.60
C LEU A 24 -20.38 0.04 17.65
N LEU A 25 -19.18 0.57 17.89
CA LEU A 25 -18.03 0.38 17.03
C LEU A 25 -17.70 -1.10 16.77
N PRO A 26 -17.68 -2.02 17.75
CA PRO A 26 -17.37 -3.42 17.49
C PRO A 26 -18.36 -4.08 16.53
N ILE A 27 -19.66 -3.77 16.67
CA ILE A 27 -20.73 -4.31 15.82
C ILE A 27 -20.59 -3.78 14.39
N VAL A 28 -20.29 -2.48 14.26
CA VAL A 28 -20.08 -1.84 12.96
C VAL A 28 -18.82 -2.39 12.28
N GLN A 29 -17.72 -2.51 13.01
CA GLN A 29 -16.46 -3.08 12.51
C GLN A 29 -16.67 -4.49 11.97
N GLU A 30 -17.33 -5.37 12.72
CA GLU A 30 -17.56 -6.74 12.30
C GLU A 30 -18.42 -6.82 11.03
N LYS A 31 -19.56 -6.11 11.00
CA LYS A 31 -20.45 -6.11 9.83
C LYS A 31 -19.79 -5.49 8.61
N LEU A 32 -19.08 -4.37 8.79
CA LEU A 32 -18.39 -3.70 7.70
C LEU A 32 -17.25 -4.57 7.18
N LEU A 33 -16.42 -5.16 8.04
CA LEU A 33 -15.31 -6.01 7.63
C LEU A 33 -15.80 -7.24 6.86
N ASN A 34 -16.91 -7.85 7.29
CA ASN A 34 -17.55 -8.93 6.54
C ASN A 34 -18.05 -8.49 5.17
N LEU A 35 -18.69 -7.33 5.07
CA LEU A 35 -19.13 -6.77 3.79
C LEU A 35 -17.93 -6.53 2.85
N LEU A 36 -16.85 -5.92 3.37
CA LEU A 36 -15.64 -5.64 2.61
C LEU A 36 -14.96 -6.94 2.15
N ALA A 37 -14.86 -7.95 3.03
CA ALA A 37 -14.30 -9.25 2.67
C ALA A 37 -15.10 -9.90 1.55
N VAL A 38 -16.43 -9.95 1.64
CA VAL A 38 -17.27 -10.52 0.57
C VAL A 38 -17.07 -9.78 -0.75
N LYS A 39 -16.93 -8.45 -0.74
CA LYS A 39 -16.68 -7.68 -1.97
C LYS A 39 -15.28 -7.86 -2.55
N LEU A 40 -14.28 -8.25 -1.75
CA LEU A 40 -12.88 -8.36 -2.16
C LEU A 40 -12.41 -9.81 -2.40
N SER A 41 -13.00 -10.80 -1.72
CA SER A 41 -12.64 -12.22 -1.82
C SER A 41 -13.82 -13.14 -2.12
N GLY A 42 -15.06 -12.65 -2.09
CA GLY A 42 -16.27 -13.47 -2.22
C GLY A 42 -16.70 -14.16 -0.93
N GLU A 43 -15.90 -14.10 0.12
CA GLU A 43 -16.16 -14.79 1.40
C GLU A 43 -16.17 -13.80 2.58
N LYS A 44 -16.86 -14.18 3.67
CA LYS A 44 -16.83 -13.41 4.94
C LYS A 44 -15.42 -13.41 5.54
N PHE A 45 -15.13 -12.38 6.32
CA PHE A 45 -13.84 -12.25 6.99
C PHE A 45 -13.67 -13.37 8.02
N LYS A 46 -12.48 -14.00 8.03
CA LYS A 46 -12.11 -15.05 8.97
C LYS A 46 -10.88 -14.58 9.75
N PRO A 47 -10.93 -14.57 11.09
CA PRO A 47 -9.78 -14.16 11.90
C PRO A 47 -8.63 -15.19 11.82
N PRO A 48 -7.40 -14.79 12.17
CA PRO A 48 -6.23 -15.67 12.13
C PRO A 48 -6.41 -16.90 13.02
N GLY A 49 -6.02 -18.08 12.51
CA GLY A 49 -6.12 -19.36 13.22
C GLY A 49 -7.26 -20.28 12.76
N MET A 50 -8.17 -19.80 11.91
CA MET A 50 -9.03 -20.69 11.12
C MET A 50 -8.31 -21.10 9.83
N PRO A 51 -8.50 -22.32 9.30
CA PRO A 51 -7.95 -22.69 8.00
C PRO A 51 -8.58 -21.79 6.93
N VAL A 52 -7.77 -20.87 6.39
CA VAL A 52 -8.22 -19.93 5.37
C VAL A 52 -7.60 -20.29 4.05
N ASN A 53 -8.43 -20.74 3.11
CA ASN A 53 -8.02 -20.98 1.74
C ASN A 53 -8.50 -19.80 0.87
N TRP A 54 -7.91 -18.61 1.05
CA TRP A 54 -8.19 -17.45 0.17
C TRP A 54 -7.81 -17.67 -1.31
N ARG A 55 -7.19 -18.82 -1.60
CA ARG A 55 -6.86 -19.33 -2.93
C ARG A 55 -7.99 -20.14 -3.57
N ALA A 56 -8.92 -20.66 -2.78
CA ALA A 56 -10.15 -21.23 -3.26
C ALA A 56 -11.09 -20.06 -3.55
N GLY A 57 -10.89 -19.39 -4.68
CA GLY A 57 -12.00 -18.67 -5.30
C GLY A 57 -13.15 -19.66 -5.53
N PRO A 58 -14.39 -19.18 -5.70
CA PRO A 58 -15.51 -20.05 -6.02
C PRO A 58 -15.15 -20.98 -7.19
N SER A 59 -15.66 -22.22 -7.16
CA SER A 59 -15.47 -23.18 -8.25
C SER A 59 -15.75 -22.50 -9.59
N VAL A 60 -14.85 -22.71 -10.56
CA VAL A 60 -14.85 -22.11 -11.91
C VAL A 60 -16.17 -22.36 -12.65
N THR A 61 -17.02 -23.25 -12.15
CA THR A 61 -18.33 -23.62 -12.69
C THR A 61 -19.49 -22.69 -12.34
N ASP A 62 -19.38 -21.78 -11.34
CA ASP A 62 -20.51 -20.90 -10.92
C ASP A 62 -20.24 -19.38 -11.06
N LEU A 63 -19.07 -18.98 -11.58
CA LEU A 63 -18.60 -17.59 -11.61
C LEU A 63 -18.76 -16.84 -12.94
N SER A 64 -19.42 -17.45 -13.91
CA SER A 64 -19.51 -16.90 -15.28
C SER A 64 -20.31 -15.60 -15.42
N THR A 65 -20.78 -14.95 -14.35
CA THR A 65 -21.78 -13.86 -14.48
C THR A 65 -21.59 -12.58 -13.68
N MET A 66 -20.52 -12.36 -12.91
CA MET A 66 -20.19 -10.98 -12.50
C MET A 66 -18.68 -10.76 -12.37
N THR A 67 -18.09 -10.08 -13.34
CA THR A 67 -16.86 -9.33 -13.11
C THR A 67 -17.07 -8.41 -11.90
N PRO A 68 -16.19 -8.46 -10.89
CA PRO A 68 -16.35 -7.64 -9.70
C PRO A 68 -16.38 -6.17 -10.10
N ASN A 69 -17.48 -5.47 -9.74
CA ASN A 69 -17.67 -4.08 -10.10
C ASN A 69 -16.50 -3.24 -9.55
N ARG A 70 -15.65 -2.74 -10.46
CA ARG A 70 -14.41 -2.01 -10.12
C ARG A 70 -14.67 -0.79 -9.24
N VAL A 71 -15.83 -0.14 -9.38
CA VAL A 71 -16.24 0.99 -8.54
C VAL A 71 -16.48 0.53 -7.09
N THR A 72 -17.19 -0.59 -6.92
CA THR A 72 -17.45 -1.18 -5.60
C THR A 72 -16.16 -1.68 -4.96
N VAL A 73 -15.28 -2.35 -5.73
CA VAL A 73 -13.96 -2.80 -5.26
C VAL A 73 -13.10 -1.62 -4.82
N THR A 74 -13.02 -0.56 -5.62
CA THR A 74 -12.27 0.66 -5.29
C THR A 74 -12.78 1.28 -3.99
N LEU A 75 -14.11 1.37 -3.82
CA LEU A 75 -14.71 1.88 -2.59
C LEU A 75 -14.42 0.97 -1.40
N ALA A 76 -14.44 -0.35 -1.58
CA ALA A 76 -14.14 -1.32 -0.54
C ALA A 76 -12.68 -1.19 -0.05
N LEU A 77 -11.72 -1.12 -0.98
CA LEU A 77 -10.30 -0.92 -0.67
C LEU A 77 -10.06 0.41 0.06
N LYS A 78 -10.63 1.51 -0.44
CA LYS A 78 -10.53 2.83 0.22
C LYS A 78 -11.15 2.81 1.62
N THR A 79 -12.26 2.10 1.81
CA THR A 79 -12.90 1.96 3.12
C THR A 79 -12.05 1.14 4.07
N LEU A 80 -11.50 0.01 3.60
CA LEU A 80 -10.61 -0.86 4.38
C LEU A 80 -9.37 -0.11 4.88
N GLY A 81 -8.75 0.71 4.04
CA GLY A 81 -7.55 1.48 4.40
C GLY A 81 -7.80 2.68 5.32
N THR A 82 -9.01 3.24 5.34
CA THR A 82 -9.29 4.49 6.07
C THR A 82 -10.21 4.33 7.28
N PHE A 83 -10.99 3.26 7.36
CA PHE A 83 -11.88 3.01 8.48
C PHE A 83 -11.11 2.40 9.68
N ASN A 84 -11.57 2.70 10.88
CA ASN A 84 -10.96 2.24 12.12
C ASN A 84 -11.31 0.76 12.38
N PHE A 85 -10.40 -0.16 12.04
CA PHE A 85 -10.49 -1.59 12.38
C PHE A 85 -9.57 -1.98 13.55
N LYS A 86 -9.27 -1.06 14.47
CA LYS A 86 -8.44 -1.35 15.64
C LYS A 86 -9.03 -2.54 16.41
N GLY A 87 -8.17 -3.52 16.71
CA GLY A 87 -8.56 -4.79 17.36
C GLY A 87 -8.63 -5.98 16.41
N TYR A 88 -8.73 -5.74 15.10
CA TYR A 88 -8.65 -6.79 14.08
C TYR A 88 -7.21 -6.94 13.57
N ARG A 89 -6.81 -8.18 13.31
CA ARG A 89 -5.55 -8.50 12.63
C ARG A 89 -5.85 -8.69 11.15
N LEU A 90 -5.36 -7.77 10.33
CA LEU A 90 -5.68 -7.71 8.89
C LEU A 90 -4.47 -8.07 8.02
N ASN A 91 -3.31 -8.27 8.62
CA ASN A 91 -2.06 -8.62 7.95
C ASN A 91 -2.16 -9.75 6.91
N GLU A 92 -2.75 -10.90 7.24
CA GLU A 92 -2.95 -12.03 6.33
C GLU A 92 -3.94 -11.67 5.22
N PHE A 93 -5.03 -10.97 5.55
CA PHE A 93 -6.01 -10.52 4.56
C PHE A 93 -5.38 -9.53 3.57
N VAL A 94 -4.48 -8.66 4.03
CA VAL A 94 -3.71 -7.76 3.16
C VAL A 94 -2.78 -8.53 2.24
N GLN A 95 -2.01 -9.48 2.81
CA GLN A 95 -1.04 -10.28 2.07
C GLN A 95 -1.71 -11.20 1.04
N ASP A 96 -2.85 -11.79 1.39
CA ASP A 96 -3.47 -12.83 0.57
C ASP A 96 -4.55 -12.29 -0.34
N VAL A 97 -5.25 -11.21 0.00
CA VAL A 97 -6.40 -10.70 -0.79
C VAL A 97 -6.11 -9.31 -1.35
N VAL A 98 -5.85 -8.33 -0.48
CA VAL A 98 -5.78 -6.91 -0.89
C VAL A 98 -4.67 -6.67 -1.92
N ILE A 99 -3.48 -7.25 -1.71
CA ILE A 99 -2.32 -7.00 -2.59
C ILE A 99 -2.53 -7.49 -4.02
N ARG A 100 -3.40 -8.49 -4.26
CA ARG A 100 -3.69 -8.99 -5.62
C ARG A 100 -4.37 -7.93 -6.49
N TRP A 101 -5.15 -7.04 -5.88
CA TRP A 101 -5.80 -5.94 -6.59
C TRP A 101 -4.82 -4.86 -7.05
N ALA A 102 -3.57 -4.87 -6.59
CA ALA A 102 -2.53 -3.96 -7.08
C ALA A 102 -2.10 -4.27 -8.53
N ASP A 103 -2.46 -5.44 -9.07
CA ASP A 103 -2.18 -5.85 -10.46
C ASP A 103 -3.42 -5.71 -11.38
N ASP A 104 -4.47 -5.03 -10.91
CA ASP A 104 -5.71 -4.89 -11.65
C ASP A 104 -5.57 -4.04 -12.93
N GLU A 105 -6.40 -4.31 -13.93
CA GLU A 105 -6.44 -3.47 -15.15
C GLU A 105 -6.89 -2.03 -14.85
N SER A 106 -7.79 -1.86 -13.87
CA SER A 106 -8.28 -0.53 -13.51
C SER A 106 -7.25 0.24 -12.69
N PRO A 107 -6.84 1.45 -13.13
CA PRO A 107 -5.89 2.27 -12.38
C PRO A 107 -6.43 2.70 -11.01
N ASP A 108 -7.74 2.94 -10.91
CA ASP A 108 -8.40 3.30 -9.64
C ASP A 108 -8.30 2.17 -8.61
N VAL A 109 -8.42 0.92 -9.07
CA VAL A 109 -8.32 -0.27 -8.21
C VAL A 109 -6.88 -0.48 -7.78
N ARG A 110 -5.91 -0.40 -8.71
CA ARG A 110 -4.48 -0.53 -8.36
C ARG A 110 -4.06 0.49 -7.32
N GLN A 111 -4.42 1.76 -7.53
CA GLN A 111 -4.10 2.85 -6.60
C GLN A 111 -4.74 2.62 -5.22
N ALA A 112 -6.02 2.26 -5.19
CA ALA A 112 -6.72 1.99 -3.95
C ALA A 112 -6.15 0.78 -3.20
N ALA A 113 -5.75 -0.27 -3.93
CA ALA A 113 -5.15 -1.47 -3.34
C ALA A 113 -3.79 -1.17 -2.72
N ALA A 114 -2.90 -0.52 -3.47
CA ALA A 114 -1.55 -0.22 -3.03
C ALA A 114 -1.54 0.69 -1.78
N THR A 115 -2.36 1.74 -1.79
CA THR A 115 -2.52 2.64 -0.63
C THR A 115 -3.19 1.95 0.55
N CYS A 116 -4.21 1.11 0.32
CA CYS A 116 -4.86 0.32 1.37
C CYS A 116 -3.88 -0.64 2.05
N CYS A 117 -3.05 -1.36 1.30
CA CYS A 117 -2.04 -2.27 1.85
C CYS A 117 -1.12 -1.55 2.85
N ALA A 118 -0.58 -0.39 2.45
CA ALA A 118 0.31 0.39 3.29
C ALA A 118 -0.41 0.96 4.52
N GLN A 119 -1.61 1.51 4.36
CA GLN A 119 -2.38 2.11 5.46
C GLN A 119 -2.77 1.06 6.52
N VAL A 120 -3.29 -0.10 6.09
CA VAL A 120 -3.71 -1.16 7.02
C VAL A 120 -2.51 -1.72 7.77
N LEU A 121 -1.40 -2.03 7.08
CA LEU A 121 -0.20 -2.56 7.75
C LEU A 121 0.47 -1.56 8.69
N ALA A 122 0.37 -0.26 8.43
CA ALA A 122 0.91 0.78 9.31
C ALA A 122 0.15 0.89 10.65
N GLN A 123 -1.07 0.37 10.71
CA GLN A 123 -1.91 0.31 11.92
C GLN A 123 -1.93 -1.09 12.56
N ASP A 124 -1.48 -2.13 11.87
CA ASP A 124 -1.49 -3.50 12.37
C ASP A 124 -0.33 -3.72 13.38
N PRO A 125 -0.58 -4.34 14.56
CA PRO A 125 0.44 -4.62 15.57
C PRO A 125 1.63 -5.45 15.07
N ILE A 126 1.48 -6.19 13.95
CA ILE A 126 2.57 -6.94 13.31
C ILE A 126 3.78 -6.06 13.00
N ILE A 127 3.59 -4.76 12.77
CA ILE A 127 4.67 -3.81 12.46
C ILE A 127 5.69 -3.64 13.58
N HIS A 128 5.37 -4.06 14.81
CA HIS A 128 6.28 -4.05 15.96
C HIS A 128 6.85 -5.44 16.29
N GLN A 129 6.38 -6.51 15.65
CA GLN A 129 6.83 -7.87 15.93
C GLN A 129 8.15 -8.19 15.22
N SER A 130 9.07 -8.85 15.91
CA SER A 130 10.37 -9.24 15.34
C SER A 130 10.44 -10.72 14.95
N SER A 131 9.30 -11.41 14.92
CA SER A 131 9.25 -12.82 14.54
C SER A 131 9.62 -12.98 13.06
N PRO A 132 10.30 -14.08 12.66
CA PRO A 132 10.66 -14.32 11.26
C PRO A 132 9.45 -14.29 10.32
N HIS A 133 8.30 -14.78 10.79
CA HIS A 133 7.05 -14.74 10.05
C HIS A 133 6.56 -13.30 9.81
N ALA A 134 6.54 -12.46 10.86
CA ALA A 134 6.09 -11.07 10.75
C ALA A 134 6.98 -10.26 9.81
N VAL A 135 8.31 -10.42 9.95
CA VAL A 135 9.28 -9.77 9.06
C VAL A 135 9.06 -10.20 7.61
N LYS A 136 8.90 -11.50 7.36
CA LYS A 136 8.66 -12.02 6.01
C LYS A 136 7.36 -11.49 5.39
N LEU A 137 6.26 -11.49 6.15
CA LEU A 137 4.96 -11.00 5.68
C LEU A 137 5.05 -9.54 5.24
N ILE A 138 5.58 -8.66 6.10
CA ILE A 138 5.67 -7.23 5.80
C ILE A 138 6.64 -6.99 4.64
N SER A 139 7.80 -7.65 4.63
CA SER A 139 8.77 -7.54 3.54
C SER A 139 8.20 -7.97 2.19
N ASN A 140 7.38 -9.03 2.14
CA ASN A 140 6.73 -9.48 0.91
C ASN A 140 5.78 -8.41 0.35
N VAL A 141 4.93 -7.83 1.21
CA VAL A 141 3.99 -6.78 0.79
C VAL A 141 4.75 -5.52 0.36
N LEU A 142 5.75 -5.07 1.13
CA LEU A 142 6.56 -3.91 0.76
C LEU A 142 7.34 -4.11 -0.54
N THR A 143 7.88 -5.31 -0.78
CA THR A 143 8.56 -5.64 -2.04
C THR A 143 7.61 -5.49 -3.22
N LYS A 144 6.36 -5.94 -3.08
CA LYS A 144 5.34 -5.81 -4.14
C LYS A 144 4.90 -4.35 -4.33
N LEU A 145 4.74 -3.59 -3.25
CA LEU A 145 4.41 -2.17 -3.33
C LEU A 145 5.54 -1.35 -3.98
N LEU A 146 6.80 -1.63 -3.65
CA LEU A 146 7.94 -0.98 -4.30
C LEU A 146 8.06 -1.37 -5.78
N ALA A 147 7.68 -2.59 -6.15
CA ALA A 147 7.55 -2.95 -7.57
C ALA A 147 6.50 -2.07 -8.26
N VAL A 148 5.32 -1.85 -7.67
CA VAL A 148 4.31 -0.91 -8.19
C VAL A 148 4.89 0.51 -8.33
N VAL A 149 5.68 0.97 -7.36
CA VAL A 149 6.37 2.28 -7.42
C VAL A 149 7.35 2.39 -8.59
N ILE A 150 7.90 1.28 -9.09
CA ILE A 150 8.87 1.31 -10.21
C ILE A 150 8.17 1.07 -11.55
N THR A 151 7.18 0.17 -11.58
CA THR A 151 6.68 -0.40 -12.85
C THR A 151 5.32 0.13 -13.28
N ASP A 152 4.54 0.78 -12.40
CA ASP A 152 3.21 1.25 -12.79
C ASP A 152 3.31 2.36 -13.87
N PRO A 153 2.55 2.27 -14.97
CA PRO A 153 2.62 3.26 -16.05
C PRO A 153 2.11 4.65 -15.62
N LEU A 154 1.30 4.74 -14.56
CA LEU A 154 0.73 6.01 -14.10
C LEU A 154 1.55 6.62 -12.96
N PRO A 155 2.13 7.82 -13.16
CA PRO A 155 2.91 8.49 -12.12
C PRO A 155 2.11 8.77 -10.84
N SER A 156 0.80 9.00 -10.94
CA SER A 156 -0.08 9.22 -9.78
C SER A 156 -0.10 8.00 -8.84
N ILE A 157 -0.09 6.78 -9.40
CA ILE A 157 -0.09 5.53 -8.63
C ILE A 157 1.28 5.33 -7.97
N ARG A 158 2.36 5.49 -8.75
CA ARG A 158 3.73 5.40 -8.22
C ARG A 158 3.95 6.37 -7.07
N HIS A 159 3.58 7.64 -7.25
CA HIS A 159 3.70 8.69 -6.23
C HIS A 159 2.87 8.40 -4.97
N SER A 160 1.59 8.05 -5.14
CA SER A 160 0.69 7.80 -4.00
C SER A 160 1.08 6.56 -3.21
N THR A 161 1.57 5.51 -3.88
CA THR A 161 2.09 4.29 -3.23
C THR A 161 3.35 4.59 -2.43
N LEU A 162 4.31 5.32 -3.02
CA LEU A 162 5.54 5.72 -2.34
C LEU A 162 5.26 6.62 -1.12
N SER A 163 4.34 7.56 -1.26
CA SER A 163 3.92 8.46 -0.19
C SER A 163 3.18 7.76 0.95
N ALA A 164 2.56 6.60 0.68
CA ALA A 164 1.91 5.79 1.71
C ALA A 164 2.91 4.97 2.57
N LEU A 165 4.21 4.94 2.21
CA LEU A 165 5.24 4.23 2.96
C LEU A 165 5.66 5.01 4.23
N ASP A 166 4.88 4.79 5.29
CA ASP A 166 5.05 5.34 6.63
C ASP A 166 6.44 5.04 7.25
N PRO A 167 7.03 5.95 8.04
CA PRO A 167 8.27 5.72 8.79
C PRO A 167 8.30 4.45 9.65
N LYS A 168 7.14 3.95 10.12
CA LYS A 168 7.07 2.68 10.86
C LYS A 168 7.58 1.49 10.04
N PHE A 169 7.62 1.60 8.71
CA PHE A 169 8.18 0.56 7.84
C PHE A 169 9.70 0.60 7.71
N ASP A 170 10.38 1.61 8.26
CA ASP A 170 11.79 1.87 7.96
C ASP A 170 12.72 0.69 8.26
N ARG A 171 12.45 -0.08 9.32
CA ARG A 171 13.23 -1.29 9.64
C ARG A 171 13.16 -2.37 8.55
N PHE A 172 12.07 -2.42 7.81
CA PHE A 172 11.86 -3.36 6.70
C PHE A 172 12.34 -2.76 5.37
N LEU A 173 12.09 -1.47 5.15
CA LEU A 173 12.56 -0.75 3.97
C LEU A 173 14.09 -0.65 3.93
N ALA A 174 14.77 -0.66 5.08
CA ALA A 174 16.23 -0.65 5.19
C ALA A 174 16.90 -1.99 4.82
N GLN A 175 16.12 -3.00 4.41
CA GLN A 175 16.66 -4.24 3.87
C GLN A 175 17.26 -4.00 2.46
N PRO A 176 18.38 -4.65 2.10
CA PRO A 176 19.09 -4.37 0.85
C PRO A 176 18.22 -4.45 -0.41
N ASN A 177 17.28 -5.39 -0.49
CA ASN A 177 16.41 -5.53 -1.66
C ASN A 177 15.47 -4.32 -1.85
N ASN A 178 14.90 -3.83 -0.75
CA ASN A 178 14.00 -2.68 -0.76
C ASN A 178 14.77 -1.38 -1.03
N ILE A 179 15.97 -1.23 -0.46
CA ILE A 179 16.84 -0.08 -0.75
C ILE A 179 17.20 -0.02 -2.25
N LYS A 180 17.55 -1.15 -2.88
CA LYS A 180 17.83 -1.19 -4.33
C LYS A 180 16.65 -0.67 -5.14
N GLN A 181 15.43 -1.10 -4.80
CA GLN A 181 14.21 -0.64 -5.47
C GLN A 181 13.96 0.86 -5.25
N LEU A 182 14.18 1.38 -4.04
CA LEU A 182 14.08 2.83 -3.78
C LEU A 182 15.10 3.64 -4.59
N PHE A 183 16.32 3.13 -4.78
CA PHE A 183 17.30 3.77 -5.66
C PHE A 183 16.87 3.75 -7.14
N MET A 184 16.09 2.77 -7.59
CA MET A 184 15.47 2.82 -8.92
C MET A 184 14.42 3.93 -8.97
N ALA A 185 13.55 4.05 -7.96
CA ALA A 185 12.53 5.10 -7.87
C ALA A 185 13.12 6.52 -7.77
N MET A 186 14.34 6.68 -7.26
CA MET A 186 15.07 7.95 -7.27
C MET A 186 15.38 8.46 -8.69
N ASN A 187 15.35 7.57 -9.69
CA ASN A 187 15.57 7.87 -11.10
C ASN A 187 14.27 7.89 -11.92
N ASP A 188 13.10 7.99 -11.28
CA ASP A 188 11.79 8.09 -11.94
C ASP A 188 11.73 9.30 -12.91
N GLU A 189 10.98 9.20 -14.00
CA GLU A 189 10.84 10.31 -14.96
C GLU A 189 10.17 11.55 -14.35
N VAL A 190 9.31 11.39 -13.35
CA VAL A 190 8.58 12.48 -12.69
C VAL A 190 9.34 13.00 -11.47
N HIS A 191 9.64 14.31 -11.48
CA HIS A 191 10.44 14.97 -10.45
C HIS A 191 9.90 14.78 -9.02
N VAL A 192 8.57 14.88 -8.83
CA VAL A 192 7.93 14.75 -7.51
C VAL A 192 8.15 13.35 -6.91
N ILE A 193 8.22 12.33 -7.75
CA ILE A 193 8.50 10.96 -7.32
C ILE A 193 9.98 10.82 -6.92
N ARG A 194 10.89 11.38 -7.72
CA ARG A 194 12.32 11.44 -7.36
C ARG A 194 12.55 12.09 -6.01
N GLU A 195 11.92 13.24 -5.77
CA GLU A 195 12.02 13.97 -4.50
C GLU A 195 11.52 13.10 -3.33
N SER A 196 10.36 12.46 -3.50
CA SER A 196 9.77 11.57 -2.49
C SER A 196 10.64 10.34 -2.20
N ALA A 197 11.28 9.78 -3.24
CA ALA A 197 12.23 8.68 -3.09
C ALA A 197 13.48 9.12 -2.32
N ILE A 198 14.05 10.29 -2.64
CA ILE A 198 15.20 10.87 -1.93
C ILE A 198 14.86 11.10 -0.46
N LYS A 199 13.68 11.65 -0.14
CA LYS A 199 13.22 11.83 1.25
C LYS A 199 13.14 10.50 1.99
N THR A 200 12.56 9.47 1.36
CA THR A 200 12.48 8.13 1.93
C THR A 200 13.87 7.53 2.16
N ILE A 201 14.75 7.55 1.16
CA ILE A 201 16.12 7.02 1.29
C ILE A 201 16.90 7.78 2.38
N GLY A 202 16.79 9.12 2.40
CA GLY A 202 17.43 9.96 3.42
C GLY A 202 16.97 9.61 4.84
N ARG A 203 15.69 9.30 5.02
CA ARG A 203 15.14 8.80 6.29
C ARG A 203 15.78 7.45 6.67
N LEU A 204 15.93 6.53 5.72
CA LEU A 204 16.51 5.20 5.93
C LEU A 204 18.01 5.20 6.20
N THR A 205 18.74 6.27 5.88
CA THR A 205 20.17 6.41 6.18
C THR A 205 20.49 6.16 7.67
N LYS A 206 19.57 6.51 8.58
CA LYS A 206 19.74 6.26 10.02
C LYS A 206 19.71 4.76 10.38
N GLN A 207 19.06 3.94 9.55
CA GLN A 207 18.91 2.50 9.78
C GLN A 207 20.01 1.68 9.11
N ASN A 208 20.46 2.07 7.91
CA ASN A 208 21.48 1.32 7.16
C ASN A 208 22.44 2.26 6.40
N PRO A 209 23.29 3.03 7.13
CA PRO A 209 24.17 4.01 6.50
C PRO A 209 25.22 3.35 5.60
N ALA A 210 25.75 2.19 5.99
CA ALA A 210 26.78 1.49 5.23
C ALA A 210 26.33 1.11 3.80
N TYR A 211 25.05 0.77 3.63
CA TYR A 211 24.49 0.39 2.33
C TYR A 211 24.02 1.61 1.51
N ILE A 212 23.49 2.64 2.19
CA ILE A 212 22.83 3.79 1.54
C ILE A 212 23.84 4.89 1.18
N MET A 213 24.74 5.24 2.11
CA MET A 213 25.62 6.41 1.98
C MET A 213 26.55 6.38 0.75
N PRO A 214 27.14 5.24 0.35
CA PRO A 214 27.99 5.20 -0.85
C PRO A 214 27.22 5.63 -2.10
N ASN A 215 25.99 5.14 -2.26
CA ASN A 215 25.14 5.47 -3.41
C ASN A 215 24.64 6.93 -3.36
N LEU A 216 24.20 7.41 -2.18
CA LEU A 216 23.80 8.81 -2.02
C LEU A 216 24.95 9.78 -2.34
N ARG A 217 26.18 9.48 -1.88
CA ARG A 217 27.36 10.28 -2.19
C ARG A 217 27.61 10.35 -3.69
N LYS A 218 27.50 9.22 -4.40
CA LYS A 218 27.64 9.17 -5.85
C LYS A 218 26.60 10.04 -6.56
N THR A 219 25.33 9.94 -6.14
CA THR A 219 24.24 10.76 -6.71
C THR A 219 24.44 12.26 -6.44
N LEU A 220 24.88 12.65 -5.24
CA LEU A 220 25.14 14.05 -4.92
C LEU A 220 26.24 14.63 -5.80
N ILE A 221 27.35 13.90 -5.99
CA ILE A 221 28.44 14.32 -6.87
C ILE A 221 27.93 14.50 -8.30
N GLN A 222 27.11 13.56 -8.80
CA GLN A 222 26.52 13.67 -10.14
C GLN A 222 25.67 14.94 -10.28
N LEU A 223 24.78 15.22 -9.33
CA LEU A 223 23.90 16.40 -9.37
C LEU A 223 24.68 17.71 -9.32
N LEU A 224 25.73 17.80 -8.50
CA LEU A 224 26.61 18.97 -8.45
C LEU A 224 27.34 19.17 -9.79
N THR A 225 27.82 18.07 -10.38
CA THR A 225 28.48 18.09 -11.70
C THR A 225 27.52 18.59 -12.78
N ASP A 226 26.30 18.04 -12.83
CA ASP A 226 25.27 18.44 -13.79
C ASP A 226 24.89 19.94 -13.66
N LEU A 227 24.83 20.45 -12.42
CA LEU A 227 24.60 21.87 -12.15
C LEU A 227 25.74 22.77 -12.67
N GLU A 228 26.99 22.37 -12.48
CA GLU A 228 28.16 23.12 -12.96
C GLU A 228 28.20 23.20 -14.50
N TYR A 229 27.90 22.10 -15.19
CA TYR A 229 27.88 22.07 -16.65
C TYR A 229 26.65 22.78 -17.26
N SER A 230 25.50 22.73 -16.60
CA SER A 230 24.29 23.45 -17.05
C SER A 230 24.51 24.97 -17.10
N LYS A 231 25.18 25.55 -16.09
CA LYS A 231 25.53 26.97 -16.07
C LYS A 231 26.45 27.37 -17.23
N LYS A 232 27.44 26.53 -17.56
CA LYS A 232 28.35 26.78 -18.69
C LYS A 232 27.61 26.74 -20.03
N LYS A 233 26.63 25.85 -20.20
CA LYS A 233 25.83 25.77 -21.43
C LYS A 233 24.90 26.97 -21.61
N ALA A 234 24.30 27.47 -20.53
CA ALA A 234 23.46 28.68 -20.56
C ALA A 234 24.25 29.98 -20.81
N LEU A 235 25.55 30.00 -20.52
CA LEU A 235 26.44 31.14 -20.84
C LEU A 235 26.96 31.11 -22.28
N LEU A 236 26.81 29.99 -22.98
CA LEU A 236 27.27 29.77 -24.37
C LEU A 236 26.11 29.75 -25.38
N SER A 237 24.88 30.02 -24.93
CA SER A 237 23.65 30.11 -25.74
C SER A 237 23.05 31.50 -25.61
#